data_AF-A0A817AJ01-F1
#
_entry.id   AF-A0A817AJ01-F1
#
_cell.length_a   1.000
_cell.length_b   1.000
_cell.length_c   1.000
_cell.angle_alpha   90.00
_cell.angle_beta   90.00
_cell.angle_gamma   90.00
#
_symmetry.space_group_name_H-M   'P 1'
#
loop_
_entity.id
_entity.type
_entity.pdbx_description
1 polymer ?
#
loop_
_entity_poly.entity_id
_entity_poly.type
_entity_poly.pdbx_seq_one_letter_code
_entity_poly.pdbx_strand_id
1 'polypeptide(L)'
;LGYGAMHEGVDFAAPIGTPIYSAGSGTVEFIGWASGYGRIVVIKHNNSLSTAYAHASKFANGLKKGSSVRQGDTIAFVGTSGNVTGAHLHYEVRENGKKINPANFKSTPSIQLTESKLDGNIEIAAAELKEVNLF
;
A
#
# COMPACT_ATOMS: atom_id res chain seq x y z
N LEU A 1 25.84 -4.26 2.36
CA LEU A 1 25.68 -5.52 3.14
C LEU A 1 24.44 -6.22 2.62
N GLY A 2 24.62 -7.37 1.98
CA GLY A 2 23.54 -8.20 1.42
C GLY A 2 23.15 -9.36 2.34
N TYR A 3 22.18 -10.12 1.84
CA TYR A 3 21.60 -11.38 2.34
C TYR A 3 20.45 -11.30 3.36
N GLY A 4 19.27 -11.80 2.94
CA GLY A 4 18.75 -12.95 3.68
C GLY A 4 17.31 -12.99 4.16
N ALA A 5 16.40 -12.11 3.74
CA ALA A 5 14.97 -12.33 3.95
C ALA A 5 14.23 -12.10 2.63
N MET A 6 13.50 -13.11 2.15
CA MET A 6 12.47 -12.89 1.14
C MET A 6 11.47 -11.88 1.72
N HIS A 7 11.66 -10.59 1.42
CA HIS A 7 10.62 -9.59 1.63
C HIS A 7 9.58 -9.85 0.55
N GLU A 8 8.51 -10.58 0.89
CA GLU A 8 7.40 -10.91 -0.02
C GLU A 8 6.48 -9.68 -0.26
N GLY A 9 7.04 -8.48 -0.15
CA GLY A 9 6.41 -7.17 -0.27
C GLY A 9 7.44 -6.10 -0.64
N VAL A 10 6.97 -4.93 -1.08
CA VAL A 10 7.80 -3.78 -1.47
C VAL A 10 7.63 -2.67 -0.44
N ASP A 11 8.75 -2.14 0.04
CA ASP A 11 8.78 -1.03 0.99
C ASP A 11 9.01 0.29 0.26
N PHE A 12 8.16 1.27 0.52
CA PHE A 12 8.20 2.61 -0.08
C PHE A 12 8.34 3.67 1.01
N ALA A 13 9.55 4.23 1.14
CA ALA A 13 9.80 5.32 2.07
C ALA A 13 8.99 6.56 1.69
N ALA A 14 8.26 7.12 2.65
CA ALA A 14 7.47 8.33 2.47
C ALA A 14 7.20 9.00 3.82
N PRO A 15 7.02 10.33 3.87
CA PRO A 15 6.67 11.03 5.11
C PRO A 15 5.38 10.50 5.74
N ILE A 16 5.31 10.54 7.08
CA ILE A 16 4.06 10.24 7.81
C ILE A 16 2.95 11.16 7.30
N GLY A 17 1.77 10.59 7.04
CA GLY A 17 0.63 11.33 6.53
C GLY A 17 0.52 11.36 5.00
N THR A 18 1.53 10.87 4.27
CA THR A 18 1.44 10.70 2.81
C THR A 18 0.23 9.80 2.45
N PRO A 19 -0.65 10.20 1.51
CA PRO A 19 -1.76 9.35 1.09
C PRO A 19 -1.28 8.01 0.52
N ILE A 20 -1.98 6.94 0.91
CA ILE A 20 -1.84 5.60 0.34
C ILE A 20 -3.08 5.36 -0.52
N TYR A 21 -2.85 5.07 -1.80
CA TYR A 21 -3.90 4.78 -2.77
C TYR A 21 -4.06 3.28 -3.02
N SER A 22 -5.29 2.86 -3.34
CA SER A 22 -5.53 1.51 -3.82
C SER A 22 -4.88 1.28 -5.19
N ALA A 23 -4.07 0.23 -5.32
CA ALA A 23 -3.43 -0.16 -6.58
C ALA A 23 -4.41 -0.69 -7.64
N GLY A 24 -5.63 -1.07 -7.23
CA GLY A 24 -6.64 -1.64 -8.10
C GLY A 24 -8.05 -1.49 -7.53
N SER A 25 -9.05 -1.60 -8.39
CA SER A 25 -10.45 -1.64 -7.93
C SER A 25 -10.73 -2.95 -7.18
N GLY A 26 -11.57 -2.90 -6.14
CA GLY A 26 -11.83 -4.08 -5.33
C GLY A 26 -12.71 -3.81 -4.12
N THR A 27 -12.68 -4.74 -3.18
CA THR A 27 -13.42 -4.66 -1.91
C THR A 27 -12.45 -4.83 -0.75
N VAL A 28 -12.60 -4.00 0.29
CA VAL A 28 -11.82 -4.11 1.52
C VAL A 28 -12.15 -5.43 2.22
N GLU A 29 -11.23 -6.38 2.18
CA GLU A 29 -11.34 -7.69 2.83
C GLU A 29 -11.00 -7.59 4.32
N PHE A 30 -9.99 -6.78 4.64
CA PHE A 30 -9.56 -6.52 6.01
C PHE A 30 -9.15 -5.05 6.19
N ILE A 31 -9.47 -4.51 7.36
CA ILE A 31 -9.00 -3.20 7.81
C ILE A 31 -8.89 -3.23 9.33
N GLY A 32 -7.72 -2.87 9.86
CA GLY A 32 -7.51 -2.89 11.30
C GLY A 32 -6.05 -3.07 11.68
N TRP A 33 -5.81 -3.55 12.89
CA TRP A 33 -4.48 -3.83 13.40
C TRP A 33 -4.09 -5.29 13.15
N ALA A 34 -2.87 -5.52 12.66
CA ALA A 34 -2.26 -6.84 12.57
C ALA A 34 -0.84 -6.81 13.15
N SER A 35 -0.46 -7.86 13.88
CA SER A 35 0.88 -7.95 14.47
C SER A 35 1.96 -7.86 13.39
N GLY A 36 3.04 -7.11 13.68
CA GLY A 36 4.09 -6.78 12.70
C GLY A 36 3.70 -5.65 11.75
N TYR A 37 2.54 -5.71 11.09
CA TYR A 37 2.10 -4.72 10.10
C TYR A 37 1.57 -3.41 10.69
N GLY A 38 1.12 -3.42 11.96
CA GLY A 38 0.41 -2.29 12.52
C GLY A 38 -0.96 -2.10 11.88
N ARG A 39 -1.31 -0.87 11.52
CA ARG A 39 -2.54 -0.59 10.76
C ARG A 39 -2.36 -1.02 9.32
N ILE A 40 -3.25 -1.91 8.88
CA ILE A 40 -3.21 -2.53 7.57
C ILE A 40 -4.60 -2.49 6.91
N VAL A 41 -4.60 -2.27 5.60
CA VAL A 41 -5.76 -2.47 4.72
C VAL A 41 -5.43 -3.62 3.77
N VAL A 42 -6.36 -4.56 3.58
CA VAL A 42 -6.26 -5.60 2.56
C VAL A 42 -7.44 -5.46 1.63
N ILE A 43 -7.16 -5.38 0.33
CA ILE A 43 -8.17 -5.20 -0.73
C ILE A 43 -8.16 -6.43 -1.59
N LYS A 44 -9.31 -7.10 -1.67
CA LYS A 44 -9.54 -8.20 -2.60
C LYS A 44 -10.00 -7.62 -3.93
N HIS A 45 -9.25 -7.93 -4.99
CA HIS A 45 -9.55 -7.47 -6.34
C HIS A 45 -10.38 -8.51 -7.11
N ASN A 46 -10.05 -9.79 -6.94
CA ASN A 46 -10.77 -10.91 -7.55
C ASN A 46 -10.65 -12.18 -6.68
N ASN A 47 -11.02 -13.34 -7.20
CA ASN A 47 -11.04 -14.59 -6.43
C ASN A 47 -9.66 -15.05 -5.94
N SER A 48 -8.60 -14.77 -6.70
CA SER A 48 -7.25 -15.19 -6.37
C SER A 48 -6.38 -14.03 -5.88
N LEU A 49 -6.65 -12.79 -6.24
CA LEU A 49 -5.71 -11.69 -6.06
C LEU A 49 -6.18 -10.65 -5.04
N SER A 50 -5.29 -10.29 -4.11
CA SER A 50 -5.47 -9.21 -3.16
C SER A 50 -4.19 -8.39 -2.96
N THR A 51 -4.32 -7.18 -2.46
CA THR A 51 -3.20 -6.31 -2.08
C THR A 51 -3.27 -5.92 -0.63
N ALA A 52 -2.12 -5.74 0.01
CA ALA A 52 -2.04 -5.31 1.40
C ALA A 52 -1.19 -4.05 1.54
N TYR A 53 -1.64 -3.14 2.41
CA TYR A 53 -1.05 -1.82 2.65
C TYR A 53 -0.88 -1.63 4.15
N ALA A 54 0.35 -1.69 4.64
CA ALA A 54 0.67 -1.73 6.06
C ALA A 54 1.39 -0.46 6.56
N HIS A 55 1.62 -0.43 7.87
CA HIS A 55 2.30 0.63 8.61
C HIS A 55 1.58 1.98 8.61
N ALA A 56 0.28 1.99 8.31
CA ALA A 56 -0.48 3.23 8.22
C ALA A 56 -0.54 3.99 9.56
N SER A 57 -0.54 5.32 9.50
CA SER A 57 -0.82 6.17 10.66
C SER A 57 -2.31 6.18 10.98
N LYS A 58 -3.16 6.28 9.95
CA LYS A 58 -4.63 6.25 10.03
C LYS A 58 -5.25 5.73 8.73
N PHE A 59 -6.51 5.33 8.80
CA PHE A 59 -7.31 4.93 7.63
C PHE A 59 -8.03 6.13 7.02
N ALA A 60 -8.43 6.02 5.75
CA ALA A 60 -9.33 6.98 5.12
C ALA A 60 -10.70 7.00 5.84
N ASN A 61 -11.35 8.17 5.85
CA ASN A 61 -12.62 8.34 6.54
C ASN A 61 -13.71 7.47 5.90
N GLY A 62 -14.54 6.82 6.73
CA GLY A 62 -15.62 5.95 6.27
C GLY A 62 -15.20 4.61 5.65
N LEU A 63 -13.89 4.35 5.51
CA LEU A 63 -13.39 3.07 5.02
C LEU A 63 -13.61 1.98 6.07
N LYS A 64 -14.22 0.86 5.67
CA LYS A 64 -14.49 -0.30 6.53
C LYS A 64 -14.42 -1.59 5.73
N LYS A 65 -14.40 -2.73 6.42
CA LYS A 65 -14.53 -4.04 5.78
C LYS A 65 -15.81 -4.08 4.94
N GLY A 66 -15.70 -4.57 3.71
CA GLY A 66 -16.78 -4.60 2.73
C GLY A 66 -16.96 -3.32 1.92
N SER A 67 -16.22 -2.23 2.19
CA SER A 67 -16.23 -1.05 1.33
C SER A 67 -15.67 -1.38 -0.05
N SER A 68 -16.39 -0.97 -1.10
CA SER A 68 -15.84 -0.94 -2.46
C SER A 68 -14.89 0.24 -2.62
N VAL A 69 -13.80 0.02 -3.35
CA VAL A 69 -12.78 1.03 -3.66
C VAL A 69 -12.40 0.91 -5.12
N ARG A 70 -12.06 2.04 -5.73
CA ARG A 70 -11.50 2.13 -7.08
C ARG A 70 -9.99 2.24 -7.00
N GLN A 71 -9.32 1.89 -8.10
CA GLN A 71 -7.92 2.24 -8.26
C GLN A 71 -7.73 3.75 -8.08
N GLY A 72 -6.71 4.15 -7.32
CA GLY A 72 -6.44 5.55 -7.03
C GLY A 72 -7.25 6.14 -5.86
N ASP A 73 -8.21 5.41 -5.28
CA ASP A 73 -8.89 5.89 -4.07
C ASP A 73 -7.92 5.91 -2.89
N THR A 74 -7.96 6.99 -2.09
CA THR A 74 -7.20 7.06 -0.84
C THR A 74 -7.81 6.08 0.18
N ILE A 75 -6.99 5.17 0.69
CA ILE A 75 -7.43 4.13 1.63
C ILE A 75 -6.80 4.28 3.02
N ALA A 76 -5.62 4.88 3.08
CA ALA A 76 -4.89 5.08 4.33
C ALA A 76 -3.84 6.19 4.16
N PHE A 77 -3.08 6.45 5.20
CA PHE A 77 -1.97 7.39 5.18
C PHE A 77 -0.74 6.75 5.80
N VAL A 78 0.43 6.98 5.22
CA VAL A 78 1.72 6.45 5.69
C VAL A 78 1.93 6.79 7.16
N GLY A 79 2.57 5.88 7.88
CA GLY A 79 2.88 6.05 9.29
C GLY A 79 4.05 5.19 9.72
N THR A 80 4.11 4.97 11.03
CA THR A 80 5.13 4.17 11.70
C THR A 80 4.51 3.10 12.61
N SER A 81 3.28 2.65 12.29
CA SER A 81 2.61 1.66 13.14
C SER A 81 3.12 0.24 12.89
N GLY A 82 3.08 -0.60 13.92
CA GLY A 82 3.63 -1.95 13.86
C GLY A 82 5.12 -1.97 14.17
N ASN A 83 5.85 -2.91 13.56
CA ASN A 83 7.28 -3.08 13.77
C ASN A 83 8.05 -2.49 12.59
N VAL A 84 8.43 -1.21 12.70
CA VAL A 84 9.14 -0.47 11.65
C VAL A 84 10.22 0.42 12.24
N THR A 85 11.29 0.64 11.47
CA THR A 85 12.41 1.51 11.85
C THR A 85 12.25 2.95 11.34
N GLY A 86 11.34 3.20 10.41
CA GLY A 86 11.09 4.51 9.81
C GLY A 86 9.78 4.57 9.05
N ALA A 87 9.35 5.77 8.67
CA ALA A 87 8.10 5.99 7.95
C ALA A 87 8.18 5.43 6.52
N HIS A 88 7.33 4.46 6.22
CA HIS A 88 7.20 3.86 4.90
C HIS A 88 5.84 3.17 4.75
N LEU A 89 5.45 2.90 3.51
CA LEU A 89 4.40 1.96 3.16
C LEU A 89 5.05 0.60 2.91
N HIS A 90 4.54 -0.45 3.56
CA HIS A 90 4.79 -1.83 3.16
C HIS A 90 3.63 -2.33 2.32
N TYR A 91 3.91 -2.66 1.06
CA TYR A 91 2.94 -3.08 0.05
C TYR A 91 3.14 -4.55 -0.32
N GLU A 92 2.06 -5.33 -0.38
CA GLU A 92 2.13 -6.72 -0.84
C GLU A 92 1.10 -6.98 -1.93
N VAL A 93 1.46 -7.86 -2.87
CA VAL A 93 0.51 -8.56 -3.72
C VAL A 93 0.39 -9.99 -3.20
N ARG A 94 -0.84 -10.47 -3.06
CA ARG A 94 -1.15 -11.79 -2.52
C ARG A 94 -1.99 -12.57 -3.51
N GLU A 95 -1.59 -13.79 -3.81
CA GLU A 95 -2.34 -14.75 -4.60
C GLU A 95 -2.84 -15.89 -3.69
N ASN A 96 -4.14 -16.17 -3.71
CA ASN A 96 -4.82 -17.16 -2.87
C ASN A 96 -4.49 -16.99 -1.38
N GLY A 97 -4.38 -15.74 -0.93
CA GLY A 97 -4.04 -15.38 0.44
C GLY A 97 -2.55 -15.55 0.82
N LYS A 98 -1.71 -16.05 -0.10
CA LYS A 98 -0.27 -16.16 0.08
C LYS A 98 0.42 -14.98 -0.58
N LYS A 99 1.43 -14.41 0.07
CA LYS A 99 2.25 -13.37 -0.53
C LYS A 99 2.99 -13.95 -1.73
N ILE A 100 3.05 -13.19 -2.82
CA ILE A 100 3.80 -13.59 -4.01
C ILE A 100 4.97 -12.62 -4.21
N ASN A 101 6.10 -13.13 -4.68
CA ASN A 101 7.24 -12.28 -5.02
C ASN A 101 6.87 -11.37 -6.21
N PRO A 102 6.85 -10.04 -6.04
CA PRO A 102 6.50 -9.14 -7.13
C PRO A 102 7.54 -9.14 -8.27
N ALA A 103 8.76 -9.68 -8.07
CA ALA A 103 9.76 -9.86 -9.14
C ALA A 103 9.32 -10.83 -10.25
N ASN A 104 8.33 -11.70 -10.00
CA ASN A 104 7.72 -12.53 -11.05
C ASN A 104 6.68 -11.76 -11.89
N PHE A 105 6.28 -10.57 -11.46
CA PHE A 105 5.55 -9.64 -12.31
C PHE A 105 6.55 -8.75 -13.06
N LYS A 106 6.50 -8.80 -14.39
CA LYS A 106 7.33 -7.96 -15.29
C LYS A 106 7.09 -6.45 -15.17
N SER A 107 6.28 -6.03 -14.22
CA SER A 107 5.98 -4.63 -13.93
C SER A 107 6.39 -4.39 -12.49
N THR A 108 7.64 -3.96 -12.28
CA THR A 108 7.99 -3.23 -11.06
C THR A 108 6.97 -2.09 -10.96
N PRO A 109 6.23 -1.95 -9.84
CA PRO A 109 5.39 -0.78 -9.66
C PRO A 109 6.30 0.46 -9.71
N SER A 110 6.27 1.16 -10.84
CA SER A 110 6.84 2.50 -10.96
C SER A 110 5.94 3.43 -10.16
N ILE A 111 6.29 3.66 -8.90
CA ILE A 111 5.70 4.79 -8.17
C ILE A 111 6.22 6.06 -8.83
N GLN A 112 5.35 6.74 -9.56
CA GLN A 112 5.57 8.16 -9.81
C GLN A 112 5.18 8.89 -8.53
N LEU A 113 6.18 9.37 -7.82
CA LEU A 113 5.95 10.39 -6.80
C LEU A 113 5.47 11.63 -7.55
N THR A 114 4.16 11.90 -7.53
CA THR A 114 3.64 13.11 -8.15
C THR A 114 3.83 14.30 -7.22
N GLU A 115 4.29 15.41 -7.79
CA GLU A 115 4.36 16.69 -7.09
C GLU A 115 2.93 17.15 -6.81
N SER A 116 2.49 17.07 -5.55
CA SER A 116 1.28 17.76 -5.14
C SER A 116 1.65 19.21 -4.87
N LYS A 117 1.35 20.10 -5.83
CA LYS A 117 1.54 21.54 -5.69
C LYS A 117 0.53 22.10 -4.69
N LEU A 118 0.85 22.04 -3.41
CA LEU A 118 0.16 22.78 -2.36
C LEU A 118 0.95 24.08 -2.10
N ASP A 119 0.42 25.21 -2.56
CA ASP A 119 0.78 26.59 -2.20
C ASP A 119 2.26 26.85 -1.81
N GLY A 120 3.17 26.66 -2.76
CA GLY A 120 4.49 27.31 -2.75
C GLY A 120 5.66 26.50 -2.18
N ASN A 121 5.43 25.32 -1.59
CA ASN A 121 6.48 24.39 -1.19
C ASN A 121 6.33 23.08 -1.99
N ILE A 122 7.34 22.71 -2.77
CA ILE A 122 7.35 21.45 -3.51
C ILE A 122 7.62 20.32 -2.51
N GLU A 123 6.57 19.71 -1.96
CA GLU A 123 6.67 18.44 -1.25
C GLU A 123 6.43 17.29 -2.23
N ILE A 124 7.45 16.47 -2.44
CA ILE A 124 7.36 15.21 -3.17
C ILE A 124 6.68 14.19 -2.24
N ALA A 125 5.35 14.03 -2.30
CA ALA A 125 4.65 13.12 -1.40
C ALA A 125 3.27 12.65 -1.92
N ALA A 126 3.27 11.76 -2.91
CA ALA A 126 2.13 10.89 -3.23
C ALA A 126 2.66 9.54 -3.72
N ALA A 127 2.40 8.46 -2.99
CA ALA A 127 2.72 7.12 -3.46
C ALA A 127 1.62 6.65 -4.43
N GLU A 128 1.64 7.15 -5.66
CA GLU A 128 0.67 6.78 -6.69
C GLU A 128 1.05 5.46 -7.37
N LEU A 129 0.23 4.42 -7.13
CA LEU A 129 0.29 3.14 -7.84
C LEU A 129 -0.61 3.22 -9.09
N LYS A 130 -0.18 4.00 -10.09
CA LYS A 130 -0.99 4.32 -11.28
C LYS A 130 -0.92 3.28 -12.41
N GLU A 131 0.13 2.46 -12.46
CA GLU A 131 0.36 1.51 -13.57
C GLU A 131 0.56 0.06 -13.10
N VAL A 132 -0.18 -0.36 -12.08
CA VAL A 132 -0.19 -1.76 -11.64
C VAL A 132 -1.19 -2.53 -12.51
N ASN A 133 -0.76 -2.90 -13.72
CA ASN A 133 -1.58 -3.59 -14.74
C ASN A 133 -1.70 -5.11 -14.44
N LEU A 134 -2.21 -5.40 -13.25
CA LEU A 134 -2.28 -6.72 -12.62
C LEU A 134 -3.72 -7.21 -12.40
N PHE A 135 -4.70 -6.33 -12.64
CA PHE A 135 -6.10 -6.46 -12.23
C PHE A 135 -7.06 -6.12 -13.36
#